data_AF-F2F429-F1
#
_entry.id   AF-F2F429-F1
#
_cell.length_a   1.000
_cell.length_b   1.000
_cell.length_c   1.000
_cell.angle_alpha   90.00
_cell.angle_beta   90.00
_cell.angle_gamma   90.00
#
_symmetry.space_group_name_H-M   'P 1'
#
loop_
_entity.id
_entity.type
_entity.pdbx_description
1 polymer ?
#
loop_
_entity_poly.entity_id
_entity_poly.type
_entity_poly.pdbx_seq_one_letter_code
_entity_poly.pdbx_strand_id
1 'polypeptide(L)' 'MEKKPFNDADEHYQKHVGTPSSYNMKQMPKPIRIIGYFFFGFMAIAATLIIVLILLDKIL' A
#
# COMPACT_ATOMS: atom_id res chain seq x y z
N MET A 1 -12.99 -20.56 -29.59
CA MET A 1 -11.86 -20.62 -28.65
C MET A 1 -12.38 -21.24 -27.37
N GLU A 2 -11.90 -22.43 -27.05
CA GLU A 2 -12.27 -23.17 -25.84
C GLU A 2 -11.78 -22.37 -24.61
N LYS A 3 -12.68 -21.99 -23.70
CA LYS A 3 -12.30 -21.31 -22.45
C LYS A 3 -11.55 -22.33 -21.61
N LYS A 4 -10.23 -22.17 -21.46
CA LYS A 4 -9.42 -23.12 -20.68
C LYS A 4 -9.95 -23.17 -19.24
N PRO A 5 -10.10 -24.36 -18.64
CA PRO A 5 -10.73 -24.52 -17.32
C PRO A 5 -10.00 -23.77 -16.20
N PHE A 6 -8.70 -23.52 -16.37
CA PHE A 6 -7.89 -22.72 -15.45
C PHE A 6 -8.27 -21.23 -15.43
N ASN A 7 -8.78 -20.69 -16.54
CA ASN A 7 -9.16 -19.28 -16.64
C ASN A 7 -10.47 -18.98 -15.87
N ASP A 8 -11.35 -19.97 -15.72
CA ASP A 8 -12.58 -19.85 -14.91
C ASP A 8 -12.29 -19.89 -13.41
N ALA A 9 -11.33 -20.73 -12.98
CA ALA A 9 -10.90 -20.76 -11.59
C ALA A 9 -10.29 -19.42 -11.19
N ASP A 10 -9.30 -18.94 -11.96
CA ASP A 10 -8.65 -17.65 -11.68
C ASP A 10 -9.67 -16.49 -11.69
N GLU A 11 -10.60 -16.46 -12.65
CA GLU A 11 -11.66 -15.45 -12.72
C GLU A 11 -12.62 -15.52 -11.51
N HIS A 12 -12.99 -16.71 -11.05
CA HIS A 12 -13.77 -16.92 -9.83
C HIS A 12 -13.01 -16.46 -8.57
N TYR A 13 -11.73 -16.80 -8.45
CA TYR A 13 -10.87 -16.35 -7.35
C TYR A 13 -10.71 -14.83 -7.36
N GLN A 14 -10.49 -14.20 -8.52
CA GLN A 14 -10.43 -12.74 -8.64
C GLN A 14 -11.75 -12.07 -8.20
N LYS A 15 -12.89 -12.64 -8.61
CA LYS A 15 -14.22 -12.06 -8.39
C LYS A 15 -14.80 -12.32 -6.99
N HIS A 16 -14.43 -13.41 -6.33
CA HIS A 16 -15.03 -13.82 -5.05
C HIS A 16 -14.05 -13.87 -3.88
N VAL A 17 -12.77 -14.10 -4.16
CA VAL A 17 -11.73 -14.20 -3.13
C VAL A 17 -10.91 -12.91 -3.05
N GLY A 18 -10.95 -12.09 -4.10
CA GLY A 18 -10.25 -10.80 -4.16
C GLY A 18 -8.76 -11.03 -4.33
N THR A 19 -8.31 -11.09 -5.58
CA THR A 19 -6.87 -11.05 -5.86
C THR A 19 -6.31 -9.65 -5.59
N PRO A 20 -5.08 -9.51 -5.11
CA PRO A 20 -4.44 -8.21 -4.95
C PRO A 20 -4.24 -7.54 -6.32
N SER A 21 -5.21 -6.74 -6.75
CA SER A 21 -5.06 -5.82 -7.87
C SER A 21 -4.37 -4.55 -7.39
N SER A 22 -3.64 -3.88 -8.29
CA SER A 22 -2.94 -2.59 -8.12
C SER A 22 -3.41 -1.79 -6.89
N TYR A 23 -2.50 -1.61 -5.92
CA TYR A 23 -2.75 -1.04 -4.61
C TYR A 23 -3.53 0.29 -4.68
N ASN A 24 -4.84 0.25 -4.47
CA ASN A 24 -5.68 1.44 -4.44
C ASN A 24 -6.11 1.73 -3.00
N MET A 25 -5.36 2.60 -2.33
CA MET A 25 -5.64 3.02 -0.95
C MET A 25 -7.07 3.57 -0.80
N LYS A 26 -7.66 4.18 -1.84
CA LYS A 26 -9.04 4.71 -1.80
C LYS A 26 -10.11 3.61 -1.76
N GLN A 27 -9.79 2.39 -2.18
CA GLN A 27 -10.72 1.25 -2.20
C GLN A 27 -10.70 0.44 -0.89
N MET A 28 -9.73 0.65 0.00
CA MET A 28 -9.61 -0.11 1.24
C MET A 28 -10.73 0.22 2.25
N PRO A 29 -11.03 -0.62 3.25
CA PRO A 29 -11.89 -0.25 4.37
C PRO A 29 -11.40 0.99 5.14
N LYS A 30 -12.31 1.80 5.69
CA LYS A 30 -11.96 3.04 6.41
C LYS A 30 -10.89 2.85 7.51
N PRO A 31 -10.95 1.80 8.36
CA PRO A 31 -9.94 1.59 9.40
C PRO A 31 -8.53 1.39 8.81
N ILE A 32 -8.42 0.57 7.76
CA ILE A 32 -7.15 0.27 7.09
C ILE A 32 -6.59 1.52 6.41
N ARG A 33 -7.46 2.35 5.80
CA ARG A 33 -7.04 3.64 5.23
C ARG A 33 -6.43 4.57 6.28
N ILE A 34 -7.08 4.71 7.44
CA ILE A 34 -6.61 5.61 8.50
C ILE A 34 -5.23 5.15 9.00
N ILE A 35 -5.07 3.86 9.27
CA ILE A 35 -3.78 3.28 9.69
C ILE A 35 -2.73 3.51 8.61
N GLY A 36 -3.07 3.28 7.34
CA GLY A 36 -2.17 3.51 6.21
C GLY A 36 -1.70 4.98 6.14
N TYR A 37 -2.62 5.94 6.17
CA TYR A 37 -2.26 7.36 6.15
C TYR A 37 -1.43 7.79 7.36
N PHE A 38 -1.77 7.29 8.55
CA PHE A 38 -0.99 7.55 9.77
C PHE A 38 0.45 7.02 9.62
N PHE A 39 0.60 5.78 9.16
CA PHE A 39 1.90 5.14 9.00
C PHE A 39 2.76 5.86 7.96
N PHE A 40 2.22 6.15 6.77
CA PHE A 40 2.95 6.88 5.74
C PHE A 40 3.30 8.32 6.17
N GLY A 41 2.38 9.00 6.86
CA GLY A 41 2.64 10.33 7.41
C GLY A 41 3.74 10.32 8.47
N PHE A 42 3.67 9.38 9.41
CA PHE A 42 4.70 9.21 10.45
C PHE A 42 6.07 8.90 9.84
N MET A 43 6.13 8.00 8.84
CA MET A 43 7.38 7.67 8.14
C MET A 43 7.98 8.88 7.42
N ALA A 44 7.16 9.69 6.75
CA ALA A 44 7.64 10.90 6.07
C ALA A 44 8.21 11.92 7.07
N ILE A 45 7.54 12.12 8.20
CA ILE A 45 8.01 13.03 9.26
C ILE A 45 9.32 12.51 9.87
N ALA A 46 9.38 11.21 10.21
CA ALA A 46 10.57 10.59 10.78
C ALA A 46 11.79 10.71 9.85
N ALA A 47 11.61 10.41 8.55
CA ALA A 47 12.67 10.54 7.56
C ALA A 47 13.14 12.01 7.44
N THR A 48 12.21 12.96 7.43
CA THR A 48 12.54 14.39 7.38
C THR A 48 13.35 14.82 8.60
N LEU A 49 12.95 14.39 9.81
CA LEU A 49 13.68 14.70 11.04
C LEU A 49 15.10 14.13 11.04
N ILE A 50 15.28 12.89 10.57
CA ILE A 50 16.60 12.27 10.45
C ILE A 50 17.51 13.11 9.54
N ILE A 51 17.00 13.55 8.39
CA ILE A 51 17.76 14.41 7.47
C ILE A 51 18.15 15.72 8.15
N VAL A 52 17.21 16.37 8.83
CA VAL A 52 17.47 17.62 9.56
C VAL A 52 18.54 17.42 10.62
N LEU A 53 18.48 16.34 11.41
CA LEU A 53 19.48 16.04 12.44
C LEU A 53 20.86 15.81 11.84
N ILE A 54 20.96 15.06 10.74
CA ILE A 54 22.24 14.85 10.03
C ILE A 54 22.80 16.17 9.52
N LEU A 55 21.96 17.08 9.02
CA LEU A 55 22.41 18.39 8.54
C LEU A 55 22.87 19.28 9.69
N LEU A 56 22.15 19.28 10.81
CA LEU A 56 22.53 20.04 12.00
C LEU A 56 23.88 19.56 12.56
N ASP A 57 24.08 18.24 12.64
CA ASP A 57 25.33 17.62 13.10
C ASP A 57 26.53 17.95 12.18
N LYS A 58 26.29 18.19 10.90
CA LYS A 58 27.35 18.60 9.95
C LYS A 58 27.67 20.10 9.98
N ILE A 59 26.76 20.92 10.50
CA ILE A 59 26.89 22.38 10.53
C ILE A 59 27.47 22.87 11.86
N LEU A 60 27.07 22.23 12.97
CA LEU A 60 27.54 22.52 14.31
C LEU A 60 28.91 21.86 14.59
#